data_AF-A0A2L2Z7W0-F1
#
_entry.id   AF-A0A2L2Z7W0-F1
#
_cell.length_a   1.000
_cell.length_b   1.000
_cell.length_c   1.000
_cell.angle_alpha   90.00
_cell.angle_beta   90.00
_cell.angle_gamma   90.00
#
_symmetry.space_group_name_H-M   'P 1'
#
loop_
_entity.id
_entity.type
_entity.pdbx_description
1 polymer ?
#
loop_
_entity_poly.entity_id
_entity_poly.type
_entity_poly.pdbx_seq_one_letter_code
_entity_poly.pdbx_strand_id
1 'polypeptide(L)'
;PITYSFNNISNTENGGTGSHQDSGDGAGKVTGSYSVADIEGHNRVVEFDADENGFSATIRTNGPGSANNNPADVIVESSAPEAA
;
A
#
# COMPACT_ATOMS: atom_id res chain seq x y z
N PRO A 1 -2.33 13.68 -19.47
CA PRO A 1 -3.23 13.01 -18.49
C PRO A 1 -4.32 13.99 -18.07
N ILE A 2 -5.42 13.53 -17.47
CA ILE A 2 -6.44 14.41 -16.87
C ILE A 2 -6.47 14.19 -15.36
N THR A 3 -6.90 15.20 -14.60
CA THR A 3 -7.06 15.07 -13.15
C THR A 3 -8.14 14.05 -12.84
N TYR A 4 -7.90 13.19 -11.85
CA TYR A 4 -8.88 12.25 -11.35
C TYR A 4 -8.65 11.99 -9.86
N SER A 5 -9.69 11.51 -9.19
CA SER A 5 -9.57 10.93 -7.86
C SER A 5 -10.66 9.89 -7.67
N PHE A 6 -10.33 8.79 -7.00
CA PHE A 6 -11.31 7.80 -6.59
C PHE A 6 -10.94 7.21 -5.23
N ASN A 7 -11.92 6.60 -4.59
CA ASN A 7 -11.75 5.83 -3.37
C ASN A 7 -12.70 4.63 -3.41
N ASN A 8 -12.16 3.45 -3.13
CA ASN A 8 -12.90 2.20 -3.05
C ASN A 8 -12.63 1.50 -1.72
N ILE A 9 -13.68 0.92 -1.14
CA ILE A 9 -13.59 0.05 0.04
C ILE A 9 -14.28 -1.26 -0.32
N SER A 10 -13.69 -2.38 0.07
CA SER A 10 -14.21 -3.72 -0.20
C SER A 10 -14.11 -4.58 1.05
N ASN A 11 -15.15 -5.35 1.32
CA ASN A 11 -15.20 -6.32 2.41
C ASN A 11 -15.43 -7.70 1.80
N THR A 12 -14.73 -8.72 2.30
CA THR A 12 -14.94 -10.11 1.89
C THR A 12 -15.94 -10.80 2.81
N GLU A 13 -16.57 -11.87 2.34
CA GLU A 13 -17.51 -12.67 3.14
C GLU A 13 -16.85 -13.25 4.40
N ASN A 14 -15.53 -13.49 4.35
CA ASN A 14 -14.74 -14.04 5.44
C ASN A 14 -14.18 -12.96 6.40
N GLY A 15 -14.68 -11.72 6.34
CA GLY A 15 -14.30 -10.65 7.27
C GLY A 15 -13.00 -9.92 6.94
N GLY A 16 -12.38 -10.18 5.79
CA GLY A 16 -11.26 -9.39 5.30
C GLY A 16 -11.73 -8.04 4.75
N THR A 17 -10.86 -7.04 4.79
CA THR A 17 -11.15 -5.69 4.30
C THR A 17 -10.03 -5.20 3.39
N GLY A 18 -10.37 -4.33 2.45
CA GLY A 18 -9.41 -3.63 1.62
C GLY A 18 -9.89 -2.25 1.25
N SER A 19 -8.94 -1.33 1.08
CA SER A 19 -9.21 0.00 0.56
C SER A 19 -8.20 0.37 -0.52
N HIS A 20 -8.61 1.23 -1.44
CA HIS A 20 -7.74 1.80 -2.45
C HIS A 20 -8.20 3.21 -2.79
N GLN A 21 -7.32 4.18 -2.59
CA GLN A 21 -7.50 5.55 -3.04
C GLN A 21 -6.34 5.94 -3.94
N ASP A 22 -6.66 6.72 -4.96
CA ASP A 22 -5.69 7.19 -5.95
C ASP A 22 -6.14 8.54 -6.48
N SER A 23 -5.19 9.44 -6.69
CA SER A 23 -5.40 10.76 -7.25
C SER A 23 -4.29 11.09 -8.22
N GLY A 24 -4.66 11.43 -9.46
CA GLY A 24 -3.76 11.95 -10.47
C GLY A 24 -3.98 13.45 -10.66
N ASP A 25 -2.91 14.23 -10.74
CA ASP A 25 -3.01 15.69 -10.92
C ASP A 25 -3.24 16.12 -12.39
N GLY A 26 -3.08 15.19 -13.33
CA GLY A 26 -3.18 15.46 -14.77
C GLY A 26 -1.86 15.89 -15.43
N ALA A 27 -0.86 16.29 -14.63
CA ALA A 27 0.49 16.65 -15.07
C ALA A 27 1.45 15.45 -15.05
N GLY A 28 1.05 14.33 -14.44
CA GLY A 28 1.83 13.10 -14.39
C GLY A 28 2.16 12.64 -12.97
N LYS A 29 1.80 13.43 -11.94
CA LYS A 29 1.89 13.00 -10.56
C LYS A 29 0.66 12.16 -10.19
N VAL A 30 0.92 11.03 -9.55
CA VAL A 30 -0.08 10.15 -8.97
C VAL A 30 0.28 9.89 -7.51
N THR A 31 -0.68 10.03 -6.62
CA THR A 31 -0.52 9.73 -5.19
C THR A 31 -1.67 8.88 -4.71
N GLY A 32 -1.42 7.98 -3.79
CA GLY A 32 -2.50 7.16 -3.26
C GLY A 32 -2.09 6.27 -2.12
N SER A 33 -3.04 5.44 -1.72
CA SER A 33 -2.76 4.34 -0.83
C SER A 33 -3.64 3.14 -1.12
N TYR A 34 -3.17 1.97 -0.71
CA TYR A 34 -4.02 0.79 -0.58
C TYR A 34 -3.80 0.14 0.78
N SER A 35 -4.85 -0.51 1.28
CA SER A 35 -4.76 -1.35 2.47
C SER A 35 -5.43 -2.69 2.23
N VAL A 36 -4.89 -3.72 2.87
CA VAL A 36 -5.52 -5.05 2.95
C VAL A 36 -5.36 -5.56 4.38
N ALA A 37 -6.44 -6.02 4.97
CA ALA A 37 -6.44 -6.68 6.27
C ALA A 37 -7.21 -7.99 6.20
N ASP A 38 -6.65 -9.04 6.76
CA ASP A 38 -7.31 -10.34 6.90
C ASP A 38 -7.90 -10.55 8.30
N ILE A 39 -8.63 -11.66 8.47
CA ILE A 39 -9.27 -12.01 9.73
C ILE A 39 -8.29 -12.52 10.80
N GLU A 40 -7.07 -12.87 10.41
CA GLU A 40 -6.01 -13.31 11.31
C GLU A 40 -5.26 -12.11 11.93
N GLY A 41 -5.63 -10.88 11.55
CA GLY A 41 -5.05 -9.65 12.04
C GLY A 41 -3.79 -9.21 11.28
N HIS A 42 -3.47 -9.88 10.15
CA HIS A 42 -2.43 -9.38 9.26
C HIS A 42 -2.97 -8.20 8.46
N ASN A 43 -2.12 -7.20 8.31
CA ASN A 43 -2.40 -5.95 7.63
C ASN A 43 -1.20 -5.57 6.75
N ARG A 44 -1.51 -4.92 5.64
CA ARG A 44 -0.56 -4.19 4.83
C ARG A 44 -1.19 -2.87 4.41
N VAL A 45 -0.50 -1.78 4.68
CA VAL A 45 -0.80 -0.45 4.18
C VAL A 45 0.36 -0.01 3.30
N VAL A 46 0.04 0.50 2.12
CA VAL A 46 1.02 1.11 1.21
C VAL A 46 0.57 2.51 0.88
N GLU A 47 1.45 3.47 1.13
CA GLU A 47 1.33 4.86 0.70
C GLU A 47 2.35 5.07 -0.42
N PHE A 48 1.93 5.64 -1.54
CA PHE A 48 2.77 5.77 -2.72
C PHE A 48 2.65 7.13 -3.41
N ASP A 49 3.75 7.52 -4.03
CA ASP A 49 3.88 8.67 -4.91
C ASP A 49 4.59 8.21 -6.20
N ALA A 50 4.04 8.60 -7.36
CA ALA A 50 4.64 8.38 -8.66
C ALA A 50 4.71 9.69 -9.43
N ASP A 51 5.88 10.03 -9.93
CA ASP A 51 6.12 11.23 -10.75
C ASP A 51 7.26 11.00 -11.75
N GLU A 52 7.85 12.09 -12.26
CA GLU A 52 8.97 12.05 -13.21
C GLU A 52 10.24 11.37 -12.67
N ASN A 53 10.39 11.29 -11.34
CA ASN A 53 11.50 10.63 -10.67
C ASN A 53 11.27 9.12 -10.48
N GLY A 54 10.10 8.61 -10.87
CA GLY A 54 9.73 7.21 -10.74
C GLY A 54 8.67 6.98 -9.66
N PHE A 55 8.63 5.75 -9.15
CA PHE A 55 7.69 5.31 -8.12
C PHE A 55 8.42 5.18 -6.79
N SER A 56 7.86 5.76 -5.73
CA SER A 56 8.31 5.58 -4.36
C SER A 56 7.13 5.17 -3.46
N ALA A 57 7.42 4.44 -2.39
CA ALA A 57 6.38 4.02 -1.47
C ALA A 57 6.88 3.76 -0.05
N THR A 58 5.97 3.86 0.92
CA THR A 58 6.15 3.33 2.27
C THR A 58 5.15 2.21 2.51
N ILE A 59 5.64 1.04 2.89
CA ILE A 59 4.85 -0.16 3.17
C ILE A 59 4.92 -0.45 4.67
N ARG A 60 3.78 -0.47 5.35
CA ARG A 60 3.67 -0.93 6.75
C ARG A 60 2.97 -2.27 6.78
N THR A 61 3.57 -3.27 7.39
CA THR A 61 2.98 -4.63 7.43
C THR A 61 3.38 -5.42 8.67
N ASN A 62 2.58 -6.41 9.03
CA ASN A 62 2.87 -7.41 10.06
C ASN A 62 2.72 -8.85 9.52
N GLY A 63 2.61 -9.01 8.20
CA GLY A 63 2.40 -10.32 7.58
C GLY A 63 3.63 -11.24 7.73
N PRO A 64 3.46 -12.51 8.12
CA PRO A 64 4.55 -13.47 8.22
C PRO A 64 5.42 -13.52 6.95
N GLY A 65 6.74 -13.59 7.13
CA GLY A 65 7.69 -13.63 6.02
C GLY A 65 7.97 -12.27 5.35
N SER A 66 7.40 -11.17 5.85
CA SER A 66 7.80 -9.82 5.42
C SER A 66 9.03 -9.35 6.21
N ALA A 67 10.08 -8.95 5.48
CA ALA A 67 11.31 -8.43 6.05
C ALA A 67 11.44 -6.91 5.81
N ASN A 68 12.25 -6.25 6.65
CA ASN A 68 12.63 -4.85 6.48
C ASN A 68 13.72 -4.71 5.38
N ASN A 69 13.37 -5.06 4.16
CA ASN A 69 14.20 -4.86 2.98
C ASN A 69 13.60 -3.75 2.12
N ASN A 70 14.41 -2.78 1.73
CA ASN A 70 13.98 -1.56 1.05
C ASN A 70 14.42 -1.61 -0.44
N PRO A 71 13.69 -2.30 -1.33
CA PRO A 71 14.01 -2.34 -2.75
C PRO A 71 13.51 -1.07 -3.45
N ALA A 72 14.22 -0.65 -4.51
CA ALA A 72 13.69 0.26 -5.54
C ALA A 72 12.83 1.44 -5.03
N ASP A 73 13.42 2.30 -4.19
CA ASP A 73 12.79 3.48 -3.57
C ASP A 73 11.51 3.21 -2.76
N VAL A 74 11.42 1.99 -2.21
CA VAL A 74 10.39 1.58 -1.28
C VAL A 74 10.99 1.40 0.10
N ILE A 75 10.33 1.97 1.11
CA ILE A 75 10.61 1.71 2.52
C ILE A 75 9.63 0.66 3.03
N VAL A 76 10.13 -0.45 3.58
CA VAL A 76 9.31 -1.49 4.20
C VAL A 76 9.50 -1.46 5.71
N GLU A 77 8.43 -1.14 6.41
CA GLU A 77 8.29 -1.18 7.86
C GLU A 77 7.48 -2.43 8.25
N SER A 78 8.21 -3.54 8.41
CA SER A 78 7.67 -4.80 8.90
C SER A 78 7.77 -4.92 10.41
N SER A 79 6.64 -5.25 11.03
CA SER A 79 6.51 -5.69 12.43
C SER A 79 6.25 -7.20 12.54
N ALA A 80 6.40 -7.95 11.45
CA ALA A 80 6.22 -9.39 11.46
C ALA A 80 7.24 -10.05 12.39
N PRO A 81 6.85 -11.12 13.12
CA PRO A 81 7.79 -11.90 13.89
C PRO A 81 8.85 -12.48 12.94
N GLU A 82 10.12 -12.44 13.36
CA GLU A 82 11.21 -13.06 12.63
C GLU A 82 10.93 -14.57 12.47
N ALA A 83 11.07 -15.09 11.25
CA ALA A 83 10.89 -16.52 11.02
C ALA A 83 11.94 -17.29 11.84
N ALA A 84 11.49 -18.21 12.69
CA ALA A 84 12.34 -19.05 13.52
C ALA A 84 13.24 -19.99 12.70
#